data_AF-A0A2D8R1J6-F1
#
_entry.id   AF-A0A2D8R1J6-F1
#
_cell.length_a   1.000
_cell.length_b   1.000
_cell.length_c   1.000
_cell.angle_alpha   90.00
_cell.angle_beta   90.00
_cell.angle_gamma   90.00
#
_symmetry.space_group_name_H-M   'P 1'
#
loop_
_entity.id
_entity.type
_entity.pdbx_description
1 polymer ?
#
loop_
_entity_poly.entity_id
_entity_poly.type
_entity_poly.pdbx_seq_one_letter_code
_entity_poly.pdbx_strand_id
1 'polypeptide(L)'
;MLRQQGVMVEGRPNRSLADYIAPRDSPFADHLGAFAVTGGLGVGDVVAEFERDHDDYHAIMAKALADRLAEAFAEYLHLRVRREWGYGVAEQLTHDDLLAERFRGIRPAFGYPACPDHSETAKLFQLLDAGRAGIGLTESCMMTPAASVSGLYFSHPEARYFTVGRIGQDQVEAYATRKKRPVDEVERWLATNLA
;
A
#
# COMPACT_ATOMS: atom_id res chain seq x y z
N MET A 1 8.04 7.52 7.37
CA MET A 1 8.40 6.97 6.05
C MET A 1 9.91 6.89 5.93
N LEU A 2 10.42 5.89 5.22
CA LEU A 2 11.84 5.79 4.86
C LEU A 2 12.17 6.73 3.71
N ARG A 3 13.44 7.10 3.59
CA ARG A 3 14.01 7.94 2.54
C ARG A 3 15.10 7.18 1.79
N GLN A 4 15.18 7.37 0.49
CA GLN A 4 16.29 6.86 -0.31
C GLN A 4 17.64 7.36 0.25
N GLN A 5 18.66 6.52 0.39
CA GLN A 5 20.00 6.93 0.84
C GLN A 5 21.12 6.70 -0.18
N GLY A 6 20.81 6.10 -1.34
CA GLY A 6 21.76 5.97 -2.44
C GLY A 6 22.12 7.32 -3.08
N VAL A 7 23.30 7.40 -3.69
CA VAL A 7 23.74 8.57 -4.46
C VAL A 7 22.84 8.73 -5.68
N MET A 8 22.17 9.87 -5.77
CA MET A 8 21.31 10.22 -6.90
C MET A 8 22.09 10.92 -8.00
N VAL A 9 21.63 10.76 -9.24
CA VAL A 9 22.07 11.60 -10.37
C VAL A 9 21.79 13.07 -10.01
N GLU A 10 22.73 13.95 -10.35
CA GLU A 10 22.65 15.39 -10.08
C GLU A 10 21.27 15.97 -10.45
N GLY A 11 20.73 16.79 -9.55
CA GLY A 11 19.40 17.39 -9.69
C GLY A 11 18.23 16.50 -9.29
N ARG A 12 18.43 15.20 -8.96
CA ARG A 12 17.36 14.33 -8.42
C ARG A 12 17.43 14.23 -6.89
N PRO A 13 16.34 14.52 -6.17
CA PRO A 13 16.33 14.41 -4.72
C PRO A 13 16.25 12.94 -4.27
N ASN A 14 16.78 12.68 -3.07
CA ASN A 14 16.48 11.47 -2.32
C ASN A 14 15.04 11.52 -1.79
N ARG A 15 14.15 10.70 -2.35
CA ARG A 15 12.71 10.77 -2.08
C ARG A 15 12.30 10.04 -0.81
N SER A 16 11.25 10.54 -0.17
CA SER A 16 10.42 9.89 0.84
C SER A 16 8.95 10.12 0.48
N LEU A 17 8.06 9.16 0.73
CA LEU A 17 6.62 9.37 0.52
C LEU A 17 6.09 10.54 1.35
N ALA A 18 6.73 10.83 2.49
CA ALA A 18 6.36 11.97 3.32
C ALA A 18 6.59 13.33 2.64
N ASP A 19 7.42 13.39 1.60
CA ASP A 19 7.70 14.63 0.85
C ASP A 19 6.48 15.11 0.03
N TYR A 20 5.49 14.23 -0.17
CA TYR A 20 4.24 14.53 -0.88
C TYR A 20 3.12 15.05 0.02
N ILE A 21 3.43 15.32 1.28
CA ILE A 21 2.50 15.91 2.25
C ILE A 21 3.09 17.23 2.73
N ALA A 22 2.25 18.27 2.79
CA ALA A 22 2.66 19.59 3.25
C ALA A 22 3.33 19.50 4.63
N PRO A 23 4.51 20.10 4.81
CA PRO A 23 5.17 20.16 6.10
C PRO A 23 4.27 20.81 7.16
N ARG A 24 4.40 20.36 8.42
CA ARG A 24 3.55 20.81 9.53
C ARG A 24 3.66 22.31 9.80
N ASP A 25 4.82 22.88 9.54
CA ASP A 25 5.15 24.31 9.67
C ASP A 25 4.77 25.12 8.43
N SER A 26 4.29 24.46 7.36
CA SER A 26 3.75 25.15 6.19
C SER A 26 2.35 25.72 6.49
N PRO A 27 1.93 26.78 5.76
CA PRO A 27 0.60 27.37 5.93
C PRO A 27 -0.52 26.53 5.28
N PHE A 28 -0.19 25.41 4.64
CA PHE A 28 -1.14 24.62 3.86
C PHE A 28 -1.76 23.51 4.71
N ALA A 29 -3.08 23.40 4.67
CA ALA A 29 -3.77 22.22 5.15
C ALA A 29 -3.65 21.11 4.09
N ASP A 30 -3.22 19.93 4.51
CA ASP A 30 -3.05 18.78 3.63
C ASP A 30 -3.66 17.51 4.25
N HIS A 31 -3.89 16.51 3.42
CA HIS A 31 -4.65 15.32 3.77
C HIS A 31 -3.95 14.07 3.21
N LEU A 32 -4.12 12.96 3.94
CA LEU A 32 -3.67 11.64 3.55
C LEU A 32 -4.87 10.70 3.61
N GLY A 33 -5.14 9.96 2.54
CA GLY A 33 -6.18 8.93 2.53
C GLY A 33 -5.60 7.55 2.87
N ALA A 34 -6.48 6.60 3.19
CA ALA A 34 -6.14 5.22 3.49
C ALA A 34 -7.29 4.30 3.05
N PHE A 35 -6.97 3.05 2.69
CA PHE A 35 -7.98 2.06 2.32
C PHE A 35 -7.56 0.64 2.68
N ALA A 36 -8.56 -0.24 2.80
CA ALA A 36 -8.43 -1.69 2.84
C ALA A 36 -9.68 -2.29 2.15
N VAL A 37 -9.46 -3.18 1.18
CA VAL A 37 -10.52 -3.84 0.39
C VAL A 37 -10.21 -5.33 0.27
N THR A 38 -11.25 -6.13 0.05
CA THR A 38 -11.11 -7.57 -0.23
C THR A 38 -12.00 -7.98 -1.39
N GLY A 39 -11.54 -8.95 -2.18
CA GLY A 39 -12.32 -9.55 -3.28
C GLY A 39 -13.48 -10.43 -2.79
N GLY A 40 -13.50 -10.79 -1.51
CA GLY A 40 -14.63 -11.47 -0.89
C GLY A 40 -14.24 -12.30 0.33
N LEU A 41 -15.01 -12.18 1.42
CA LEU A 41 -14.79 -12.93 2.66
C LEU A 41 -15.04 -14.44 2.50
N GLY A 42 -15.98 -14.82 1.63
CA GLY A 42 -16.37 -16.21 1.39
C GLY A 42 -15.50 -16.97 0.39
N VAL A 43 -14.42 -16.37 -0.13
CA VAL A 43 -13.55 -17.07 -1.11
C VAL A 43 -12.94 -18.35 -0.55
N GLY A 44 -12.62 -18.36 0.75
CA GLY A 44 -12.07 -19.55 1.42
C GLY A 44 -13.03 -20.73 1.38
N ASP A 45 -14.32 -20.48 1.61
CA ASP A 45 -15.35 -21.52 1.61
C ASP A 45 -15.56 -22.09 0.21
N VAL A 46 -15.61 -21.22 -0.81
CA VAL A 46 -15.74 -21.61 -2.23
C VAL A 46 -14.54 -22.46 -2.67
N VAL A 47 -13.33 -22.06 -2.28
CA VAL A 47 -12.12 -22.83 -2.59
C VAL A 47 -12.16 -24.20 -1.91
N ALA A 48 -12.54 -24.26 -0.63
CA ALA A 48 -12.58 -25.51 0.12
C ALA A 48 -13.61 -26.49 -0.45
N GLU A 49 -14.71 -26.00 -1.04
CA GLU A 49 -15.68 -26.81 -1.77
C GLU A 49 -15.05 -27.48 -3.00
N PHE A 50 -14.37 -26.71 -3.86
CA PHE A 50 -13.69 -27.27 -5.03
C PHE A 50 -12.55 -28.22 -4.66
N GLU A 51 -11.76 -27.90 -3.63
CA GLU A 51 -10.65 -28.76 -3.17
C GLU A 51 -11.18 -30.10 -2.61
N ARG A 52 -12.33 -30.11 -1.92
CA ARG A 52 -13.00 -31.33 -1.47
C ARG A 52 -13.45 -32.24 -2.62
N ASP A 53 -13.82 -31.65 -3.74
CA ASP A 53 -14.28 -32.37 -4.93
C ASP A 53 -13.13 -32.72 -5.89
N HIS A 54 -11.88 -32.47 -5.46
CA HIS A 54 -10.65 -32.64 -6.26
C HIS A 54 -10.65 -31.83 -7.57
N ASP A 55 -11.35 -30.69 -7.58
CA ASP A 55 -11.43 -29.76 -8.70
C ASP A 55 -10.39 -28.63 -8.55
N ASP A 56 -9.13 -28.98 -8.77
CA ASP A 56 -8.00 -28.05 -8.63
C ASP A 56 -8.13 -26.84 -9.58
N TYR A 57 -8.73 -27.04 -10.76
CA TYR A 57 -8.92 -25.98 -11.75
C TYR A 57 -9.84 -24.89 -11.21
N HIS A 58 -11.02 -25.26 -10.71
CA HIS A 58 -11.96 -24.26 -10.19
C HIS A 58 -11.50 -23.67 -8.85
N ALA A 59 -10.78 -24.44 -8.02
CA ALA A 59 -10.15 -23.90 -6.82
C ALA A 59 -9.13 -22.80 -7.15
N ILE A 60 -8.26 -23.02 -8.14
CA ILE A 60 -7.29 -22.01 -8.63
C ILE A 60 -8.02 -20.84 -9.28
N MET A 61 -9.05 -21.11 -10.10
CA MET A 61 -9.83 -20.08 -10.77
C MET A 61 -10.56 -19.17 -9.77
N ALA A 62 -11.14 -19.73 -8.71
CA ALA A 62 -11.79 -18.96 -7.65
C ALA A 62 -10.80 -18.02 -6.94
N LYS A 63 -9.60 -18.53 -6.60
CA LYS A 63 -8.51 -17.71 -6.03
C LYS A 63 -8.10 -16.58 -6.98
N ALA A 64 -7.90 -16.90 -8.26
CA ALA A 64 -7.50 -15.92 -9.28
C ALA A 64 -8.57 -14.85 -9.48
N LEU A 65 -9.85 -15.22 -9.57
CA LEU A 65 -10.96 -14.27 -9.70
C LEU A 65 -11.07 -13.37 -8.47
N ALA A 66 -10.96 -13.90 -7.26
CA ALA A 66 -10.99 -13.10 -6.04
C ALA A 66 -9.84 -12.07 -6.02
N ASP A 67 -8.65 -12.46 -6.44
CA ASP A 67 -7.50 -11.56 -6.56
C ASP A 67 -7.75 -10.44 -7.58
N ARG A 68 -8.29 -10.77 -8.76
CA ARG A 68 -8.69 -9.75 -9.76
C ARG A 68 -9.78 -8.82 -9.23
N LEU A 69 -10.73 -9.32 -8.45
CA LEU A 69 -11.77 -8.51 -7.82
C LEU A 69 -11.21 -7.57 -6.75
N ALA A 70 -10.25 -8.03 -5.94
CA ALA A 70 -9.59 -7.21 -4.93
C ALA A 70 -8.87 -6.01 -5.57
N GLU A 71 -8.10 -6.26 -6.64
CA GLU A 71 -7.39 -5.22 -7.39
C GLU A 71 -8.36 -4.28 -8.13
N ALA A 72 -9.41 -4.82 -8.74
CA ALA A 72 -10.45 -4.02 -9.37
C ALA A 72 -11.17 -3.10 -8.36
N PHE A 73 -11.41 -3.59 -7.13
CA PHE A 73 -12.00 -2.79 -6.08
C PHE A 73 -11.03 -1.70 -5.60
N ALA A 74 -9.74 -1.99 -5.47
CA ALA A 74 -8.74 -0.98 -5.15
C ALA A 74 -8.69 0.15 -6.20
N GLU A 75 -8.74 -0.19 -7.49
CA GLU A 75 -8.78 0.79 -8.58
C GLU A 75 -10.08 1.60 -8.59
N TYR A 76 -11.23 0.93 -8.43
CA TYR A 76 -12.53 1.58 -8.38
C TYR A 76 -12.66 2.54 -7.18
N LEU A 77 -12.23 2.10 -6.00
CA LEU A 77 -12.25 2.93 -4.80
C LEU A 77 -11.29 4.11 -4.96
N HIS A 78 -10.12 3.92 -5.56
CA HIS A 78 -9.21 5.01 -5.84
C HIS A 78 -9.85 6.04 -6.79
N LEU A 79 -10.48 5.61 -7.89
CA LEU A 79 -11.23 6.51 -8.79
C LEU A 79 -12.30 7.31 -8.03
N ARG A 80 -13.07 6.66 -7.16
CA ARG A 80 -14.06 7.34 -6.31
C ARG A 80 -13.41 8.38 -5.41
N VAL A 81 -12.33 8.02 -4.72
CA VAL A 81 -11.58 8.92 -3.84
C VAL A 81 -11.06 10.12 -4.62
N ARG A 82 -10.46 9.94 -5.82
CA ARG A 82 -9.97 11.08 -6.63
C ARG A 82 -11.10 12.06 -6.96
N ARG A 83 -12.30 11.54 -7.29
CA ARG A 83 -13.49 12.35 -7.57
C ARG A 83 -14.02 13.06 -6.31
N GLU A 84 -14.20 12.32 -5.22
CA GLU A 84 -14.74 12.85 -3.95
C GLU A 84 -13.78 13.86 -3.29
N TRP A 85 -12.47 13.68 -3.45
CA TRP A 85 -11.43 14.62 -3.01
C TRP A 85 -11.29 15.84 -3.95
N GLY A 86 -11.96 15.82 -5.10
CA GLY A 86 -12.12 16.98 -5.98
C GLY A 86 -11.00 17.22 -6.99
N TYR A 87 -9.89 16.47 -6.96
CA TYR A 87 -8.85 16.63 -7.99
C TYR A 87 -9.08 15.76 -9.24
N GLY A 88 -9.99 14.78 -9.16
CA GLY A 88 -10.33 13.85 -10.24
C GLY A 88 -11.72 14.06 -10.87
N VAL A 89 -12.45 15.14 -10.56
CA VAL A 89 -13.83 15.35 -11.05
C VAL A 89 -13.94 15.48 -12.58
N ALA A 90 -12.92 16.01 -13.23
CA ALA A 90 -12.88 16.18 -14.69
C ALA A 90 -12.20 15.01 -15.42
N GLU A 91 -11.83 13.94 -14.71
CA GLU A 91 -11.14 12.78 -15.30
C GLU A 91 -12.07 12.03 -16.27
N GLN A 92 -11.66 11.94 -17.54
CA GLN A 92 -12.26 11.11 -18.58
C GLN A 92 -11.23 10.06 -19.04
N LEU A 93 -10.85 9.19 -18.11
CA LEU A 93 -9.80 8.20 -18.33
C LEU A 93 -10.38 6.93 -18.96
N THR A 94 -9.67 6.40 -19.95
CA THR A 94 -9.94 5.06 -20.47
C THR A 94 -9.41 3.99 -19.52
N HIS A 95 -9.78 2.73 -19.74
CA HIS A 95 -9.20 1.62 -18.99
C HIS A 95 -7.67 1.56 -19.16
N ASP A 96 -7.17 1.78 -20.37
CA ASP A 96 -5.73 1.80 -20.65
C ASP A 96 -5.02 2.94 -19.92
N ASP A 97 -5.67 4.09 -19.77
CA ASP A 97 -5.11 5.19 -18.98
C ASP A 97 -5.03 4.85 -17.48
N LEU A 98 -6.00 4.11 -16.95
CA LEU A 98 -5.95 3.62 -15.56
C LEU A 98 -4.81 2.61 -15.37
N LEU A 99 -4.66 1.65 -16.31
CA LEU A 99 -3.56 0.67 -16.27
C LEU A 99 -2.19 1.32 -16.39
N ALA A 100 -2.09 2.40 -17.18
CA ALA A 100 -0.88 3.20 -17.34
C ALA A 100 -0.70 4.25 -16.23
N GLU A 101 -1.56 4.25 -15.20
CA GLU A 101 -1.55 5.18 -14.07
C GLU A 101 -1.54 6.66 -14.49
N ARG A 102 -2.22 7.00 -15.59
CA ARG A 102 -2.30 8.37 -16.15
C ARG A 102 -3.31 9.26 -15.42
N PHE A 103 -3.35 9.15 -14.10
CA PHE A 103 -4.12 10.01 -13.22
C PHE A 103 -3.21 10.72 -12.23
N ARG A 104 -3.73 11.79 -11.61
CA ARG A 104 -3.03 12.47 -10.53
C ARG A 104 -3.08 11.64 -9.26
N GLY A 105 -1.95 11.57 -8.54
CA GLY A 105 -1.85 10.91 -7.24
C GLY A 105 -1.48 9.43 -7.33
N ILE A 106 -1.16 8.84 -6.17
CA ILE A 106 -0.71 7.43 -6.06
C ILE A 106 -1.38 6.75 -4.87
N ARG A 107 -1.38 5.41 -4.89
CA ARG A 107 -1.97 4.57 -3.85
C ARG A 107 -1.02 3.53 -3.21
N PRO A 108 0.14 3.94 -2.66
CA PRO A 108 1.17 3.00 -2.21
C PRO A 108 0.69 2.08 -1.09
N ALA A 109 1.03 0.80 -1.22
CA ALA A 109 0.75 -0.26 -0.27
C ALA A 109 2.02 -0.63 0.51
N PHE A 110 1.90 -0.86 1.82
CA PHE A 110 3.03 -1.29 2.64
C PHE A 110 3.56 -2.65 2.18
N GLY A 111 4.88 -2.78 2.15
CA GLY A 111 5.58 -3.93 1.54
C GLY A 111 6.10 -3.69 0.12
N TYR A 112 5.54 -2.70 -0.59
CA TYR A 112 6.04 -2.33 -1.91
C TYR A 112 7.31 -1.48 -1.83
N PRO A 113 8.11 -1.38 -2.92
CA PRO A 113 9.41 -0.71 -2.90
C PRO A 113 9.44 0.73 -2.37
N ALA A 114 8.33 1.48 -2.47
CA ALA A 114 8.21 2.86 -1.96
C ALA A 114 7.99 2.95 -0.44
N CYS A 115 7.49 1.87 0.17
CA CYS A 115 7.23 1.75 1.60
C CYS A 115 7.36 0.28 2.04
N PRO A 116 8.60 -0.25 2.08
CA PRO A 116 8.86 -1.70 2.19
C PRO A 116 8.57 -2.30 3.57
N ASP A 117 8.37 -1.48 4.59
CA ASP A 117 8.07 -1.97 5.95
C ASP A 117 6.62 -2.49 6.05
N HIS A 118 6.45 -3.81 5.98
CA HIS A 118 5.16 -4.47 6.13
C HIS A 118 4.49 -4.23 7.49
N SER A 119 5.25 -3.94 8.55
CA SER A 119 4.68 -3.77 9.90
C SER A 119 3.82 -2.50 10.04
N GLU A 120 3.96 -1.54 9.13
CA GLU A 120 3.08 -0.36 9.09
C GLU A 120 1.64 -0.71 8.70
N THR A 121 1.40 -1.88 8.09
CA THR A 121 0.05 -2.38 7.78
C THR A 121 -0.81 -2.52 9.04
N ALA A 122 -0.22 -2.90 10.17
CA ALA A 122 -0.95 -2.99 11.44
C ALA A 122 -1.50 -1.62 11.89
N LYS A 123 -0.71 -0.57 11.72
CA LYS A 123 -1.12 0.81 12.03
C LYS A 123 -2.20 1.29 11.07
N LEU A 124 -2.09 0.95 9.78
CA LEU A 124 -3.11 1.23 8.78
C LEU A 124 -4.45 0.58 9.13
N PHE A 125 -4.42 -0.69 9.53
CA PHE A 125 -5.62 -1.43 9.93
C PHE A 125 -6.28 -0.84 11.16
N GLN A 126 -5.48 -0.41 12.15
CA GLN A 126 -5.99 0.29 13.32
C GLN A 126 -6.65 1.63 12.96
N LEU A 127 -6.05 2.41 12.04
CA LEU A 127 -6.61 3.68 11.58
C LEU A 127 -7.97 3.50 10.91
N LEU A 128 -8.11 2.44 10.10
CA LEU A 128 -9.30 2.16 9.29
C LEU A 128 -10.37 1.35 10.03
N ASP A 129 -10.03 0.77 11.18
CA ASP A 129 -10.85 -0.26 11.82
C ASP A 129 -11.21 -1.40 10.83
N ALA A 130 -10.20 -1.84 10.07
CA ALA A 130 -10.37 -2.73 8.91
C ALA A 130 -11.00 -4.09 9.26
N GLY A 131 -10.92 -4.51 10.53
CA GLY A 131 -11.60 -5.71 11.04
C GLY A 131 -13.13 -5.65 10.87
N ARG A 132 -13.74 -4.45 10.83
CA ARG A 132 -15.18 -4.28 10.54
C ARG A 132 -15.55 -4.68 9.11
N ALA A 133 -14.59 -4.63 8.18
CA ALA A 133 -14.77 -5.12 6.82
C ALA A 133 -14.47 -6.63 6.70
N GLY A 134 -14.18 -7.32 7.82
CA GLY A 134 -13.82 -8.74 7.85
C GLY A 134 -12.39 -9.03 7.42
N ILE A 135 -11.54 -8.00 7.30
CA ILE A 135 -10.14 -8.16 6.89
C ILE A 135 -9.25 -8.23 8.14
N GLY A 136 -8.50 -9.31 8.26
CA GLY A 136 -7.55 -9.58 9.33
C GLY A 136 -6.09 -9.44 8.89
N LEU A 137 -5.19 -9.53 9.87
CA LEU A 137 -3.74 -9.61 9.64
C LEU A 137 -3.18 -10.84 10.36
N THR A 138 -2.27 -11.55 9.70
CA THR A 138 -1.40 -12.55 10.33
C THR A 138 -0.32 -11.85 11.19
N GLU A 139 0.42 -12.63 11.97
CA GLU A 139 1.59 -12.15 12.73
C GLU A 139 2.67 -11.51 11.82
N SER A 140 2.76 -11.96 10.57
CA SER A 140 3.66 -11.42 9.55
C SER A 140 3.07 -10.22 8.78
N CYS A 141 1.94 -9.67 9.23
CA CYS A 141 1.22 -8.57 8.58
C CYS A 141 0.72 -8.90 7.16
N MET A 142 0.49 -10.18 6.85
CA MET A 142 -0.22 -10.59 5.64
C MET A 142 -1.72 -10.47 5.86
N MET A 143 -2.46 -10.02 4.84
CA MET A 143 -3.91 -9.81 4.94
C MET A 143 -4.68 -11.13 4.78
N THR A 144 -5.78 -11.24 5.52
CA THR A 144 -6.75 -12.34 5.39
C THR A 144 -8.15 -11.77 5.17
N PRO A 145 -8.86 -12.10 4.08
CA PRO A 145 -8.49 -13.04 3.00
C PRO A 145 -7.25 -12.60 2.21
N ALA A 146 -6.56 -13.56 1.58
CA ALA A 146 -5.35 -13.29 0.78
C ALA A 146 -5.62 -12.33 -0.39
N ALA A 147 -6.80 -12.44 -1.01
CA ALA A 147 -7.30 -11.50 -2.01
C ALA A 147 -7.77 -10.19 -1.35
N SER A 148 -6.83 -9.45 -0.77
CA SER A 148 -7.07 -8.14 -0.15
C SER A 148 -5.96 -7.16 -0.51
N VAL A 149 -6.32 -5.89 -0.62
CA VAL A 149 -5.40 -4.80 -0.92
C VAL A 149 -5.60 -3.70 0.11
N SER A 150 -4.52 -3.15 0.66
CA SER A 150 -4.58 -1.99 1.54
C SER A 150 -3.42 -1.04 1.24
N GLY A 151 -3.64 0.24 1.52
CA GLY A 151 -2.63 1.25 1.26
C GLY A 151 -3.06 2.65 1.66
N LEU A 152 -2.27 3.61 1.24
CA LEU A 152 -2.50 5.04 1.43
C LEU A 152 -2.95 5.69 0.13
N TYR A 153 -3.49 6.91 0.19
CA TYR A 153 -3.73 7.76 -0.96
C TYR A 153 -2.98 9.08 -0.82
N PHE A 154 -2.18 9.43 -1.83
CA PHE A 154 -1.49 10.72 -1.94
C PHE A 154 -2.05 11.50 -3.12
N SER A 155 -2.42 12.76 -2.89
CA SER A 155 -3.03 13.61 -3.91
C SER A 155 -2.05 14.58 -4.58
N HIS A 156 -0.80 14.67 -4.13
CA HIS A 156 0.17 15.60 -4.70
C HIS A 156 0.39 15.31 -6.20
N PRO A 157 0.36 16.33 -7.09
CA PRO A 157 0.45 16.11 -8.54
C PRO A 157 1.77 15.50 -8.99
N GLU A 158 2.84 15.73 -8.23
CA GLU A 158 4.13 15.09 -8.48
C GLU A 158 4.33 13.79 -7.70
N ALA A 159 3.33 13.25 -7.01
CA ALA A 159 3.52 11.98 -6.31
C ALA A 159 3.78 10.87 -7.34
N ARG A 160 4.82 10.06 -7.12
CA ARG A 160 5.19 8.93 -7.98
C ARG A 160 5.77 7.80 -7.15
N TYR A 161 5.62 6.57 -7.65
CA TYR A 161 6.32 5.42 -7.09
C TYR A 161 7.83 5.53 -7.31
N PHE A 162 8.58 5.07 -6.31
CA PHE A 162 10.04 4.98 -6.34
C PHE A 162 10.47 3.82 -5.45
N THR A 163 11.69 3.34 -5.62
CA THR A 163 12.27 2.32 -4.74
C THR A 163 13.12 3.00 -3.67
N VAL A 164 12.83 2.75 -2.39
CA VAL A 164 13.64 3.26 -1.26
C VAL A 164 15.09 2.79 -1.38
N GLY A 165 15.30 1.53 -1.78
CA GLY A 165 16.62 0.94 -1.95
C GLY A 165 17.27 0.58 -0.63
N ARG A 166 18.61 0.59 -0.61
CA ARG A 166 19.42 0.31 0.58
C ARG A 166 19.45 1.52 1.52
N ILE A 167 19.35 1.28 2.82
CA ILE A 167 19.39 2.29 3.89
C ILE A 167 20.54 1.97 4.85
N GLY A 168 21.20 3.02 5.33
CA GLY A 168 22.27 2.93 6.33
C GLY A 168 21.74 2.79 7.75
N GLN A 169 22.64 2.40 8.64
CA GLN A 169 22.34 2.14 10.06
C GLN A 169 21.73 3.37 10.76
N ASP A 170 22.19 4.57 10.41
CA ASP A 170 21.69 5.84 10.93
C ASP A 170 20.18 6.01 10.72
N GLN A 171 19.68 5.66 9.53
CA GLN A 171 18.26 5.73 9.23
C GLN A 171 17.48 4.61 9.90
N VAL A 172 18.05 3.41 10.03
CA VAL A 172 17.44 2.28 10.76
C VAL A 172 17.23 2.65 12.23
N GLU A 173 18.26 3.16 12.90
CA GLU A 173 18.21 3.60 14.31
C GLU A 173 17.21 4.74 14.52
N ALA A 174 17.23 5.74 13.63
CA ALA A 174 16.27 6.84 13.67
C ALA A 174 14.84 6.35 13.42
N TYR A 175 14.64 5.35 12.57
CA TYR A 175 13.33 4.76 12.29
C TYR A 175 12.82 3.92 13.45
N ALA A 176 13.67 3.10 14.06
CA ALA A 176 13.39 2.35 15.28
C ALA A 176 12.97 3.28 16.43
N THR A 177 13.69 4.38 16.63
CA THR A 177 13.34 5.42 17.61
C THR A 177 11.96 6.01 17.34
N ARG A 178 11.66 6.40 16.09
CA ARG A 178 10.34 6.94 15.70
C ARG A 178 9.20 5.94 15.88
N LYS A 179 9.47 4.66 15.63
CA LYS A 179 8.50 3.56 15.82
C LYS A 179 8.37 3.13 17.28
N LYS A 180 9.28 3.57 18.15
CA LYS A 180 9.40 3.08 19.54
C LYS A 180 9.58 1.57 19.58
N ARG A 181 10.44 1.05 18.71
CA ARG A 181 10.76 -0.36 18.57
C ARG A 181 12.26 -0.60 18.73
N PRO A 182 12.66 -1.80 19.19
CA PRO A 182 14.06 -2.23 19.15
C PRO A 182 14.63 -2.18 17.73
N VAL A 183 15.94 -1.92 17.61
CA VAL A 183 16.64 -1.81 16.32
C VAL A 183 16.62 -3.15 15.58
N ASP A 184 16.86 -4.25 16.27
CA ASP A 184 16.81 -5.63 15.74
C ASP A 184 15.43 -6.00 15.19
N GLU A 185 14.35 -5.55 15.82
CA GLU A 185 12.99 -5.72 15.29
C GLU A 185 12.83 -4.99 13.94
N VAL A 186 13.33 -3.76 13.83
CA VAL A 186 13.28 -2.97 12.59
C VAL A 186 14.16 -3.56 11.50
N GLU A 187 15.38 -4.00 11.85
CA GLU A 187 16.29 -4.69 10.93
C GLU A 187 15.65 -5.95 10.35
N ARG A 188 14.92 -6.72 11.17
CA ARG A 188 14.18 -7.90 10.70
C ARG A 188 13.11 -7.53 9.67
N TRP A 189 12.32 -6.48 9.91
CA TRP A 189 11.30 -6.03 8.97
C TRP A 189 11.88 -5.42 7.69
N LEU A 190 13.08 -4.84 7.77
CA LEU A 190 13.75 -4.17 6.67
C LEU A 190 14.95 -4.95 6.13
N ALA A 191 15.03 -6.26 6.36
CA ALA A 191 16.19 -7.09 6.03
C ALA A 191 16.62 -6.97 4.55
N THR A 192 15.65 -6.81 3.64
CA THR A 192 15.90 -6.63 2.20
C THR A 192 16.43 -5.24 1.82
N ASN A 193 16.40 -4.29 2.75
CA ASN A 193 16.73 -2.88 2.56
C ASN A 193 17.96 -2.44 3.35
N LEU A 194 18.57 -3.27 4.19
CA LEU A 194 19.80 -2.92 4.92
C LEU A 194 21.00 -2.85 3.97
N ALA A 195 21.85 -1.82 4.11
CA ALA A 195 23.05 -1.60 3.29
C ALA A 195 24.22 -2.55 3.63
#